data_AF-A0A355TZL7-F1
#
_entry.id   AF-A0A355TZL7-F1
#
_cell.length_a   1.000
_cell.length_b   1.000
_cell.length_c   1.000
_cell.angle_alpha   90.00
_cell.angle_beta   90.00
_cell.angle_gamma   90.00
#
_symmetry.space_group_name_H-M   'P 1'
#
loop_
_entity.id
_entity.type
_entity.pdbx_description
1 polymer ?
#
loop_
_entity_poly.entity_id
_entity_poly.type
_entity_poly.pdbx_seq_one_letter_code
_entity_poly.pdbx_strand_id
1 'polypeptide(L)'
;MIKGSLLESAFDTYPERCFDMGISEEHAAVFTGAITLRGIHPILCVYSTFLQRAYDEILHDCARIHADMTLLVDRVGLIGKNGETHMGIYDVGFLRSIPGIIISMPSTLSEARALMDLSMEKGHGVFAIRYLGIFENLKETEKREKLEFLKWKIVQKGNQKKQAVIALGPHGKELFDKLLQAGYDGTLVNPLFLNPFDETV
;
A
#
# COMPACT_ATOMS: atom_id res chain seq x y z
N MET A 1 14.29 3.36 9.26
CA MET A 1 13.25 3.19 10.34
C MET A 1 13.00 1.71 10.66
N ILE A 2 14.01 0.98 11.14
CA ILE A 2 13.93 -0.49 11.26
C ILE A 2 12.87 -0.92 12.27
N LYS A 3 13.02 -0.51 13.55
CA LYS A 3 12.06 -0.88 14.62
C LYS A 3 10.66 -0.39 14.37
N GLY A 4 10.56 0.85 13.86
CA GLY A 4 9.29 1.45 13.50
C GLY A 4 8.53 0.59 12.50
N SER A 5 9.21 0.12 11.44
CA SER A 5 8.58 -0.67 10.38
C SER A 5 8.57 -2.18 10.66
N LEU A 6 8.94 -2.60 11.87
CA LEU A 6 9.02 -4.00 12.31
C LEU A 6 9.94 -4.87 11.42
N LEU A 7 11.07 -4.29 11.01
CA LEU A 7 12.03 -4.94 10.10
C LEU A 7 13.20 -5.62 10.82
N GLU A 8 13.24 -5.65 12.16
CA GLU A 8 14.37 -6.23 12.91
C GLU A 8 14.67 -7.67 12.46
N SER A 9 13.64 -8.53 12.41
CA SER A 9 13.82 -9.93 12.00
C SER A 9 14.33 -10.06 10.56
N ALA A 10 13.95 -9.16 9.65
CA ALA A 10 14.44 -9.16 8.28
C ALA A 10 15.93 -8.78 8.23
N PHE A 11 16.34 -7.76 8.97
CA PHE A 11 17.74 -7.34 9.08
C PHE A 11 18.62 -8.41 9.73
N ASP A 12 18.12 -9.11 10.75
CA ASP A 12 18.83 -10.20 11.41
C ASP A 12 18.97 -11.43 10.49
N THR A 13 17.92 -11.75 9.73
CA THR A 13 17.88 -12.94 8.87
C THR A 13 18.61 -12.73 7.53
N TYR A 14 18.57 -11.51 7.00
CA TYR A 14 19.10 -11.18 5.67
C TYR A 14 19.99 -9.92 5.67
N PRO A 15 21.05 -9.88 6.50
CA PRO A 15 21.87 -8.68 6.69
C PRO A 15 22.50 -8.17 5.39
N GLU A 16 22.90 -9.07 4.49
CA GLU A 16 23.49 -8.73 3.19
C GLU A 16 22.48 -8.18 2.16
N ARG A 17 21.19 -8.19 2.48
CA ARG A 17 20.09 -7.72 1.62
C ARG A 17 19.27 -6.60 2.24
N CYS A 18 19.63 -6.16 3.43
CA CYS A 18 18.92 -5.14 4.18
C CYS A 18 19.85 -3.95 4.44
N PHE A 19 19.43 -2.77 4.01
CA PHE A 19 20.25 -1.58 4.10
C PHE A 19 19.54 -0.50 4.90
N ASP A 20 20.18 0.01 5.96
CA ASP A 20 19.72 1.20 6.67
C ASP A 20 20.37 2.43 6.05
N MET A 21 19.56 3.25 5.37
CA MET A 21 20.00 4.49 4.74
C MET A 21 20.06 5.66 5.74
N GLY A 22 19.70 5.44 7.01
CA GLY A 22 19.52 6.53 7.97
C GLY A 22 18.31 7.41 7.65
N ILE A 23 18.37 8.68 8.03
CA ILE A 23 17.30 9.66 7.78
C ILE A 23 17.59 10.36 6.44
N SER A 24 17.54 9.59 5.35
CA SER A 24 17.83 10.05 3.99
C SER A 24 16.88 9.40 2.98
N GLU A 25 15.58 9.72 3.08
CA GLU A 25 14.55 9.15 2.22
C GLU A 25 14.82 9.41 0.72
N GLU A 26 15.38 10.57 0.38
CA GLU A 26 15.81 10.93 -0.96
C GLU A 26 16.86 9.92 -1.48
N HIS A 27 17.94 9.74 -0.73
CA HIS A 27 19.01 8.80 -1.08
C HIS A 27 18.49 7.36 -1.15
N ALA A 28 17.61 6.97 -0.22
CA ALA A 28 17.00 5.64 -0.24
C ALA A 28 16.20 5.40 -1.52
N ALA A 29 15.41 6.38 -1.97
CA ALA A 29 14.65 6.28 -3.22
C ALA A 29 15.55 6.19 -4.46
N VAL A 30 16.57 7.05 -4.58
CA VAL A 30 17.53 7.00 -5.70
C VAL A 30 18.28 5.67 -5.72
N PHE A 31 18.73 5.19 -4.55
CA PHE A 31 19.42 3.90 -4.42
C PHE A 31 18.52 2.75 -4.89
N THR A 32 17.26 2.73 -4.46
CA THR A 32 16.26 1.76 -4.89
C THR A 32 16.06 1.81 -6.40
N GLY A 33 15.81 2.98 -6.99
CA GLY A 33 15.67 3.14 -8.45
C GLY A 33 16.89 2.62 -9.21
N ALA A 34 18.10 3.01 -8.79
CA ALA A 34 19.36 2.61 -9.42
C ALA A 34 19.60 1.09 -9.37
N ILE A 35 19.20 0.41 -8.29
CA ILE A 35 19.36 -1.04 -8.15
C ILE A 35 18.51 -1.82 -9.16
N THR A 36 17.34 -1.31 -9.53
CA THR A 36 16.48 -1.96 -10.55
C THR A 36 17.20 -2.11 -11.90
N LEU A 37 18.09 -1.18 -12.24
CA LEU A 37 18.91 -1.22 -13.46
C LEU A 37 19.89 -2.40 -13.49
N ARG A 38 20.11 -3.06 -12.35
CA ARG A 38 20.92 -4.29 -12.22
C ARG A 38 20.06 -5.57 -12.20
N GLY A 39 18.76 -5.47 -12.46
CA GLY A 39 17.85 -6.61 -12.50
C GLY A 39 17.47 -7.15 -11.12
N ILE A 40 17.73 -6.37 -10.07
CA ILE A 40 17.32 -6.67 -8.69
C ILE A 40 15.96 -6.02 -8.45
N HIS A 41 15.06 -6.69 -7.73
CA HIS A 41 13.78 -6.14 -7.29
C HIS A 41 13.90 -5.61 -5.85
N PRO A 42 14.04 -4.30 -5.64
CA PRO A 42 14.19 -3.73 -4.31
C PRO A 42 12.83 -3.47 -3.65
N ILE A 43 12.85 -3.49 -2.32
CA ILE A 43 11.70 -3.11 -1.49
C ILE A 43 12.12 -1.88 -0.68
N LEU A 44 11.49 -0.74 -0.94
CA LEU A 44 11.68 0.48 -0.15
C LEU A 44 10.56 0.58 0.89
N CYS A 45 10.90 0.54 2.18
CA CYS A 45 9.94 0.71 3.27
C CYS A 45 10.12 2.08 3.92
N VAL A 46 9.05 2.88 3.90
CA VAL A 46 9.06 4.28 4.34
C VAL A 46 7.69 4.68 4.83
N TYR A 47 7.62 5.57 5.81
CA TYR A 47 6.35 6.09 6.30
C TYR A 47 5.77 7.08 5.28
N SER A 48 4.45 7.11 5.12
CA SER A 48 3.74 8.05 4.23
C SER A 48 4.16 9.51 4.48
N THR A 49 4.33 9.91 5.75
CA THR A 49 4.77 11.28 6.05
C THR A 49 6.19 11.59 5.54
N PHE A 50 7.12 10.65 5.70
CA PHE A 50 8.52 10.87 5.31
C PHE A 50 8.77 10.64 3.82
N LEU A 51 7.93 9.85 3.16
CA LEU A 51 7.93 9.67 1.71
C LEU A 51 7.76 11.00 0.96
N GLN A 52 7.15 12.01 1.59
CA GLN A 52 7.08 13.37 1.04
C GLN A 52 8.46 13.95 0.68
N ARG A 53 9.52 13.57 1.42
CA ARG A 53 10.89 14.02 1.15
C ARG A 53 11.45 13.46 -0.16
N ALA A 54 11.03 12.25 -0.53
CA ALA A 54 11.51 11.55 -1.71
C ALA A 54 10.60 11.70 -2.94
N TYR A 55 9.78 12.75 -2.99
CA TYR A 55 8.79 12.92 -4.07
C TYR A 55 9.45 13.00 -5.45
N ASP A 56 10.49 13.82 -5.59
CA ASP A 56 11.18 14.01 -6.87
C ASP A 56 11.92 12.75 -7.29
N GLU A 57 12.54 12.04 -6.34
CA GLU A 57 13.29 10.81 -6.58
C GLU A 57 12.35 9.68 -7.02
N ILE A 58 11.18 9.53 -6.39
CA ILE A 58 10.16 8.57 -6.84
C ILE A 58 9.67 8.90 -8.25
N LEU A 59 9.49 10.18 -8.59
CA LEU A 59 9.06 10.61 -9.91
C LEU A 59 10.16 10.39 -10.96
N HIS A 60 11.35 10.93 -10.73
CA HIS A 60 12.41 11.08 -11.71
C HIS A 60 13.36 9.89 -11.78
N ASP A 61 13.64 9.26 -10.65
CA ASP A 61 14.66 8.20 -10.54
C ASP A 61 14.05 6.80 -10.42
N CYS A 62 12.76 6.70 -10.09
CA CYS A 62 12.03 5.43 -10.07
C CYS A 62 11.00 5.33 -11.21
N ALA A 63 9.96 6.16 -11.20
CA ALA A 63 8.83 6.01 -12.13
C ALA A 63 9.21 6.30 -13.59
N ARG A 64 9.99 7.35 -13.86
CA ARG A 64 10.43 7.70 -15.22
C ARG A 64 11.21 6.59 -15.92
N ILE A 65 12.00 5.82 -15.16
CA ILE A 65 12.77 4.68 -15.71
C ILE A 65 11.99 3.36 -15.65
N HIS A 66 10.71 3.40 -15.25
CA HIS A 66 9.86 2.24 -15.06
C HIS A 66 10.51 1.19 -14.14
N ALA A 67 11.10 1.65 -13.03
CA ALA A 67 11.79 0.81 -12.06
C ALA A 67 10.82 -0.22 -11.46
N ASP A 68 11.04 -1.52 -11.74
CA ASP A 68 10.29 -2.62 -11.11
C ASP A 68 10.69 -2.72 -9.63
N MET A 69 9.88 -2.12 -8.75
CA MET A 69 10.15 -2.04 -7.32
C MET A 69 8.87 -2.06 -6.49
N THR A 70 8.99 -2.55 -5.26
CA THR A 70 7.92 -2.47 -4.26
C THR A 70 8.17 -1.29 -3.33
N LEU A 71 7.19 -0.41 -3.21
CA LEU A 71 7.19 0.71 -2.28
C LEU A 71 6.21 0.41 -1.13
N LEU A 72 6.73 0.05 0.04
CA LEU A 72 5.94 -0.16 1.25
C LEU A 72 5.74 1.18 1.96
N VAL A 73 4.51 1.70 1.86
CA VAL A 73 4.11 2.99 2.44
C VAL A 73 3.42 2.75 3.77
N ASP A 74 4.22 2.80 4.81
CA ASP A 74 3.77 2.54 6.16
C ASP A 74 3.07 3.76 6.79
N ARG A 75 2.36 3.57 7.89
CA ARG A 75 1.87 4.68 8.74
C ARG A 75 1.00 5.66 7.94
N VAL A 76 0.06 5.14 7.15
CA VAL A 76 -0.88 5.99 6.41
C VAL A 76 -2.06 6.43 7.27
N GLY A 77 -2.70 7.54 6.88
CA GLY A 77 -3.86 8.09 7.56
C GLY A 77 -3.52 8.92 8.81
N LEU A 78 -4.51 9.04 9.69
CA LEU A 78 -4.42 9.84 10.91
C LEU A 78 -3.71 9.05 12.02
N ILE A 79 -2.49 9.46 12.36
CA ILE A 79 -1.67 8.81 13.38
C ILE A 79 -1.75 9.62 14.66
N GLY A 80 -2.79 9.35 15.46
CA GLY A 80 -3.22 10.21 16.56
C GLY A 80 -2.10 10.75 17.47
N LYS A 81 -1.39 9.86 18.19
CA LYS A 81 -0.48 10.25 19.28
C LYS A 81 0.75 11.08 18.87
N ASN A 82 1.13 11.07 17.59
CA ASN A 82 2.35 11.70 17.10
C ASN A 82 2.12 13.11 16.53
N GLY A 83 0.88 13.62 16.58
CA GLY A 83 0.51 14.95 16.13
C GLY A 83 0.48 15.10 14.61
N GLU A 84 0.19 16.33 14.17
CA GLU A 84 -0.07 16.69 12.78
C GLU A 84 1.13 16.43 11.85
N THR A 85 2.35 16.55 12.36
CA THR A 85 3.59 16.38 11.59
C THR A 85 3.84 14.95 11.11
N HIS A 86 3.13 13.97 11.68
CA HIS A 86 3.30 12.54 11.35
C HIS A 86 2.11 11.95 10.59
N MET A 87 1.14 12.77 10.17
CA MET A 87 -0.04 12.30 9.45
C MET A 87 0.32 11.89 8.01
N GLY A 88 0.16 10.59 7.72
CA GLY A 88 0.38 10.02 6.40
C GLY A 88 -0.84 10.17 5.49
N ILE A 89 -1.34 11.39 5.28
CA ILE A 89 -2.60 11.65 4.57
C ILE A 89 -2.43 12.12 3.12
N TYR A 90 -1.20 12.41 2.70
CA TYR A 90 -0.91 13.01 1.39
C TYR A 90 -0.41 12.02 0.34
N ASP A 91 -0.02 10.80 0.73
CA ASP A 91 0.64 9.83 -0.17
C ASP A 91 -0.16 9.51 -1.43
N VAL A 92 -1.47 9.28 -1.32
CA VAL A 92 -2.32 9.02 -2.49
C VAL A 92 -2.35 10.23 -3.42
N GLY A 93 -2.36 11.45 -2.87
CA GLY A 93 -2.42 12.67 -3.65
C GLY A 93 -1.19 12.83 -4.55
N PHE A 94 0.00 12.78 -3.96
CA PHE A 94 1.25 12.98 -4.71
C PHE A 94 1.72 11.75 -5.49
N LEU A 95 1.47 10.52 -5.01
CA LEU A 95 1.86 9.33 -5.77
C LEU A 95 1.00 9.17 -7.03
N ARG A 96 -0.29 9.50 -6.95
CA ARG A 96 -1.21 9.36 -8.08
C ARG A 96 -0.93 10.35 -9.21
N SER A 97 -0.29 11.49 -8.91
CA SER A 97 0.15 12.43 -9.96
C SER A 97 1.35 11.94 -10.75
N ILE A 98 2.05 10.89 -10.28
CA ILE A 98 3.20 10.32 -10.95
C ILE A 98 2.73 9.22 -11.92
N PRO A 99 3.02 9.32 -13.23
CA PRO A 99 2.61 8.31 -14.20
C PRO A 99 3.19 6.92 -13.90
N GLY A 100 2.38 5.88 -14.10
CA GLY A 100 2.83 4.48 -14.03
C GLY A 100 2.95 3.91 -12.62
N ILE A 101 2.69 4.67 -11.55
CA ILE A 101 2.69 4.13 -10.18
C ILE A 101 1.39 3.38 -9.90
N ILE A 102 1.50 2.13 -9.46
CA ILE A 102 0.37 1.39 -8.89
C ILE A 102 0.24 1.74 -7.43
N ILE A 103 -0.96 2.05 -6.97
CA ILE A 103 -1.22 2.34 -5.55
C ILE A 103 -2.26 1.34 -5.06
N SER A 104 -1.96 0.62 -3.99
CA SER A 104 -2.85 -0.38 -3.41
C SER A 104 -2.90 -0.29 -1.89
N MET A 105 -4.00 -0.71 -1.29
CA MET A 105 -4.15 -0.82 0.17
C MET A 105 -4.90 -2.11 0.51
N PRO A 106 -4.29 -3.05 1.24
CA PRO A 106 -4.98 -4.23 1.73
C PRO A 106 -5.98 -3.87 2.85
N SER A 107 -7.11 -4.56 2.87
CA SER A 107 -8.06 -4.56 3.99
C SER A 107 -7.87 -5.74 4.92
N THR A 108 -7.19 -6.81 4.47
CA THR A 108 -6.90 -8.01 5.27
C THR A 108 -5.46 -8.49 5.11
N LEU A 109 -5.02 -9.42 5.96
CA LEU A 109 -3.65 -9.96 5.91
C LEU A 109 -3.47 -10.84 4.69
N SER A 110 -4.53 -11.51 4.26
CA SER A 110 -4.52 -12.30 3.03
C SER A 110 -4.36 -11.42 1.80
N GLU A 111 -5.08 -10.28 1.77
CA GLU A 111 -4.92 -9.27 0.72
C GLU A 111 -3.51 -8.66 0.75
N ALA A 112 -2.95 -8.40 1.94
CA ALA A 112 -1.59 -7.87 2.07
C ALA A 112 -0.54 -8.85 1.52
N ARG A 113 -0.65 -10.14 1.84
CA ARG A 113 0.24 -11.19 1.31
C ARG A 113 0.11 -11.32 -0.20
N ALA A 114 -1.11 -11.28 -0.73
CA ALA A 114 -1.36 -11.37 -2.17
C ALA A 114 -0.86 -10.13 -2.93
N LEU A 115 -1.01 -8.93 -2.37
CA LEU A 115 -0.42 -7.71 -2.94
C LEU A 115 1.10 -7.75 -2.91
N MET A 116 1.72 -8.30 -1.86
CA MET A 116 3.17 -8.51 -1.86
C MET A 116 3.59 -9.44 -3.00
N ASP A 117 2.92 -10.58 -3.19
CA ASP A 117 3.21 -11.50 -4.30
C ASP A 117 3.09 -10.79 -5.66
N LEU A 118 1.99 -10.06 -5.89
CA LEU A 118 1.78 -9.27 -7.12
C LEU A 118 2.86 -8.21 -7.32
N SER A 119 3.29 -7.54 -6.24
CA SER A 119 4.33 -6.50 -6.33
C SER A 119 5.71 -7.04 -6.69
N MET A 120 5.96 -8.35 -6.52
CA MET A 120 7.21 -9.00 -6.90
C MET A 120 7.23 -9.48 -8.35
N GLU A 121 6.10 -9.37 -9.07
CA GLU A 121 6.07 -9.62 -10.52
C GLU A 121 6.84 -8.52 -11.27
N LYS A 122 7.17 -8.75 -12.54
CA LYS A 122 7.96 -7.83 -13.37
C LYS A 122 7.08 -7.04 -14.32
N GLY A 123 7.56 -5.87 -14.74
CA GLY A 123 6.96 -5.05 -15.79
C GLY A 123 5.79 -4.19 -15.33
N HIS A 124 5.61 -3.99 -14.02
CA HIS A 124 4.57 -3.11 -13.47
C HIS A 124 5.12 -1.74 -13.03
N GLY A 125 6.45 -1.61 -12.89
CA GLY A 125 7.09 -0.38 -12.44
C GLY A 125 7.04 -0.23 -10.92
N VAL A 126 6.64 0.96 -10.45
CA VAL A 126 6.60 1.25 -9.01
C VAL A 126 5.26 0.78 -8.45
N PHE A 127 5.30 -0.22 -7.56
CA PHE A 127 4.11 -0.75 -6.89
C PHE A 127 4.08 -0.32 -5.43
N ALA A 128 3.24 0.66 -5.12
CA ALA A 128 3.01 1.15 -3.78
C ALA A 128 1.95 0.31 -3.04
N ILE A 129 2.33 -0.28 -1.91
CA ILE A 129 1.42 -0.94 -0.97
C ILE A 129 1.38 -0.08 0.30
N ARG A 130 0.25 0.60 0.51
CA ARG A 130 0.05 1.49 1.66
C ARG A 130 -0.70 0.79 2.78
N TYR A 131 -0.34 1.06 4.04
CA TYR A 131 -0.98 0.43 5.20
C TYR A 131 -0.86 1.28 6.47
N LEU A 132 -1.75 1.04 7.44
CA LEU A 132 -1.88 1.85 8.67
C LEU A 132 -0.75 1.59 9.70
N GLY A 133 0.18 0.67 9.42
CA GLY A 133 1.15 0.14 10.37
C GLY A 133 0.71 -1.19 10.96
N ILE A 134 0.60 -1.27 12.29
CA ILE A 134 0.20 -2.50 12.97
C ILE A 134 -1.27 -2.77 12.67
N PHE A 135 -1.51 -3.90 12.01
CA PHE A 135 -2.85 -4.40 11.80
C PHE A 135 -3.36 -5.08 13.07
N GLU A 136 -4.06 -4.33 13.92
CA GLU A 136 -4.78 -4.95 15.03
C GLU A 136 -5.94 -5.79 14.49
N ASN A 137 -6.12 -7.00 15.02
CA ASN A 137 -7.27 -7.88 14.75
C ASN A 137 -7.36 -8.53 13.36
N LEU A 138 -6.31 -8.52 12.54
CA LEU A 138 -6.30 -9.35 11.34
C LEU A 138 -6.06 -10.80 11.73
N LYS A 139 -7.14 -11.59 11.72
CA LYS A 139 -7.05 -13.04 11.85
C LYS A 139 -6.17 -13.56 10.72
N GLU A 140 -5.11 -14.26 11.09
CA GLU A 140 -4.32 -15.01 10.14
C GLU A 140 -5.24 -16.03 9.47
N THR A 141 -5.36 -15.92 8.16
CA THR A 141 -6.04 -16.94 7.35
C THR A 141 -4.94 -17.73 6.67
N GLU A 142 -4.97 -19.05 6.79
CA GLU A 142 -3.95 -19.92 6.19
C GLU A 142 -3.98 -19.86 4.65
N LYS A 143 -5.11 -19.45 4.07
CA LYS A 143 -5.28 -19.35 2.61
C LYS A 143 -4.94 -17.97 2.11
N ARG A 144 -3.94 -17.91 1.23
CA ARG A 144 -3.67 -16.75 0.37
C ARG A 144 -4.89 -16.48 -0.50
N GLU A 145 -5.32 -15.23 -0.53
CA GLU A 145 -6.38 -14.78 -1.40
C GLU A 145 -5.85 -14.66 -2.84
N LYS A 146 -6.62 -15.13 -3.82
CA LYS A 146 -6.30 -14.92 -5.22
C LYS A 146 -6.87 -13.57 -5.64
N LEU A 147 -6.01 -12.57 -5.74
CA LEU A 147 -6.37 -11.25 -6.24
C LEU A 147 -6.18 -11.20 -7.76
N GLU A 148 -7.12 -10.57 -8.45
CA GLU A 148 -6.95 -10.21 -9.85
C GLU A 148 -6.26 -8.85 -9.92
N PHE A 149 -5.21 -8.75 -10.75
CA PHE A 149 -4.39 -7.56 -10.85
C PHE A 149 -5.23 -6.38 -11.36
N LEU A 150 -5.14 -5.23 -10.67
CA LEU A 150 -5.86 -3.99 -10.97
C LEU A 150 -7.40 -4.09 -10.92
N LYS A 151 -7.94 -5.09 -10.22
CA LYS A 151 -9.39 -5.24 -10.03
C LYS A 151 -9.86 -4.90 -8.63
N TRP A 152 -11.01 -4.25 -8.58
CA TRP A 152 -11.74 -3.97 -7.36
C TRP A 152 -12.56 -5.20 -6.94
N LYS A 153 -12.87 -5.29 -5.66
CA LYS A 153 -13.56 -6.45 -5.07
C LYS A 153 -14.93 -6.04 -4.53
N ILE A 154 -15.98 -6.72 -4.99
CA ILE A 154 -17.29 -6.67 -4.33
C ILE A 154 -17.22 -7.58 -3.10
N VAL A 155 -17.18 -6.97 -1.91
CA VAL A 155 -17.07 -7.69 -0.63
C VAL A 155 -18.42 -8.26 -0.21
N GLN A 156 -19.50 -7.50 -0.42
CA GLN A 156 -20.85 -7.91 -0.08
C GLN A 156 -21.85 -7.22 -1.00
N LYS A 157 -22.76 -7.97 -1.62
CA LYS A 157 -23.85 -7.42 -2.45
C LYS A 157 -25.07 -7.11 -1.60
N GLY A 158 -25.71 -5.97 -1.90
CA GLY A 158 -27.04 -5.64 -1.37
C GLY A 158 -28.15 -6.39 -2.11
N ASN A 159 -29.34 -6.42 -1.52
CA ASN A 159 -30.46 -7.20 -2.05
C ASN A 159 -31.35 -6.41 -3.04
N GLN A 160 -31.62 -5.13 -2.78
CA GLN A 160 -32.67 -4.40 -3.54
C GLN A 160 -32.29 -3.00 -4.02
N LYS A 161 -31.37 -2.28 -3.35
CA LYS A 161 -31.04 -0.89 -3.70
C LYS A 161 -29.78 -0.75 -4.55
N LYS A 162 -29.80 0.20 -5.51
CA LYS A 162 -28.64 0.62 -6.34
C LYS A 162 -27.70 1.57 -5.58
N GLN A 163 -27.33 1.24 -4.35
CA GLN A 163 -26.41 2.04 -3.53
C GLN A 163 -25.17 1.23 -3.22
N ALA A 164 -24.00 1.88 -3.25
CA ALA A 164 -22.71 1.26 -2.98
C ALA A 164 -21.89 2.12 -2.02
N VAL A 165 -21.19 1.46 -1.11
CA VAL A 165 -20.15 2.03 -0.26
C VAL A 165 -18.82 1.53 -0.79
N ILE A 166 -17.96 2.46 -1.21
CA ILE A 166 -16.56 2.17 -1.56
C ILE A 166 -15.73 2.50 -0.34
N ALA A 167 -15.14 1.49 0.29
CA ALA A 167 -14.35 1.67 1.50
C ALA A 167 -12.99 1.00 1.35
N LEU A 168 -11.93 1.80 1.49
CA LEU A 168 -10.55 1.38 1.37
C LEU A 168 -9.98 0.97 2.73
N GLY A 169 -9.28 -0.16 2.77
CA GLY A 169 -8.49 -0.58 3.92
C GLY A 169 -9.32 -1.23 5.03
N PRO A 170 -8.68 -1.53 6.17
CA PRO A 170 -9.17 -2.53 7.13
C PRO A 170 -10.47 -2.14 7.85
N HIS A 171 -10.81 -0.85 7.92
CA HIS A 171 -12.01 -0.38 8.61
C HIS A 171 -13.28 -0.43 7.74
N GLY A 172 -13.16 -0.71 6.45
CA GLY A 172 -14.30 -0.65 5.52
C GLY A 172 -15.43 -1.61 5.89
N LYS A 173 -15.09 -2.84 6.28
CA LYS A 173 -16.07 -3.86 6.68
C LYS A 173 -16.77 -3.51 7.98
N GLU A 174 -16.02 -3.07 9.00
CA GLU A 174 -16.59 -2.66 10.29
C GLU A 174 -17.58 -1.49 10.13
N LEU A 175 -17.21 -0.47 9.34
CA LEU A 175 -18.10 0.64 9.01
C LEU A 175 -19.37 0.15 8.32
N PHE A 176 -19.22 -0.73 7.34
CA PHE A 176 -20.35 -1.27 6.59
C PHE A 176 -21.30 -2.09 7.46
N ASP A 177 -20.77 -2.89 8.40
CA ASP A 177 -21.60 -3.67 9.33
C ASP A 177 -22.45 -2.78 10.23
N LYS A 178 -21.92 -1.63 10.67
CA LYS A 178 -22.70 -0.62 11.42
C LYS A 178 -23.80 0.00 10.55
N LEU A 179 -23.53 0.24 9.26
CA LEU A 179 -24.56 0.74 8.33
C LEU A 179 -25.69 -0.29 8.15
N LEU A 180 -25.36 -1.58 7.98
CA LEU A 180 -26.37 -2.65 7.88
C LEU A 180 -27.26 -2.71 9.13
N GLN A 181 -26.66 -2.60 10.32
CA GLN A 181 -27.40 -2.55 11.60
C GLN A 181 -28.33 -1.33 11.68
N ALA A 182 -27.96 -0.22 11.04
CA ALA A 182 -28.80 0.98 10.92
C ALA A 182 -29.87 0.90 9.81
N GLY A 183 -30.04 -0.25 9.15
CA GLY A 183 -31.04 -0.45 8.10
C GLY A 183 -30.59 -0.04 6.69
N TYR A 184 -29.29 0.17 6.48
CA TYR A 184 -28.74 0.33 5.13
C TYR A 184 -28.84 -0.99 4.35
N ASP A 185 -29.31 -0.92 3.11
CA ASP A 185 -29.23 -2.02 2.14
C ASP A 185 -28.46 -1.51 0.93
N GLY A 186 -27.30 -2.10 0.67
CA GLY A 186 -26.43 -1.71 -0.43
C GLY A 186 -25.24 -2.63 -0.56
N THR A 187 -24.32 -2.28 -1.45
CA THR A 187 -23.14 -3.08 -1.77
C THR A 187 -21.89 -2.50 -1.12
N LEU A 188 -21.03 -3.34 -0.56
CA LEU A 188 -19.68 -2.95 -0.14
C LEU A 188 -18.67 -3.31 -1.23
N VAL A 189 -17.91 -2.31 -1.68
CA VAL A 189 -16.81 -2.47 -2.62
C VAL A 189 -15.50 -2.11 -1.91
N ASN A 190 -14.55 -3.03 -1.93
CA ASN A 190 -13.16 -2.77 -1.57
C ASN A 190 -12.41 -2.41 -2.85
N PRO A 191 -11.97 -1.15 -3.03
CA PRO A 191 -11.28 -0.76 -4.24
C PRO A 191 -9.94 -1.48 -4.39
N LEU A 192 -9.23 -1.81 -3.30
CA LEU A 192 -7.91 -2.46 -3.30
C LEU A 192 -6.80 -1.69 -4.02
N PHE A 193 -7.01 -1.25 -5.27
CA PHE A 193 -6.17 -0.39 -6.10
C PHE A 193 -6.77 1.01 -6.23
N LEU A 194 -5.97 2.03 -5.95
CA LEU A 194 -6.30 3.45 -6.06
C LEU A 194 -5.72 4.12 -7.31
N ASN A 195 -4.74 3.47 -7.95
CA ASN A 195 -4.19 3.88 -9.22
C ASN A 195 -3.65 2.65 -9.97
N PRO A 196 -4.07 2.41 -11.21
CA PRO A 196 -5.31 2.94 -11.80
C PRO A 196 -6.56 2.51 -11.02
N PHE A 197 -7.70 3.15 -11.30
CA PHE A 197 -9.00 2.69 -10.82
C PHE A 197 -9.53 1.58 -11.73
N ASP A 198 -10.33 0.66 -11.16
CA ASP A 198 -11.07 -0.31 -11.94
C ASP A 198 -12.34 0.34 -12.52
N GLU A 199 -12.37 0.50 -13.84
CA GLU A 199 -13.51 1.11 -14.55
C GLU A 199 -14.67 0.13 -14.78
N THR A 200 -14.58 -1.11 -14.30
CA THR A 200 -15.56 -2.18 -14.61
C THR A 200 -16.55 -2.52 -13.50
N VAL A 201 -16.42 -1.90 -12.32
CA VAL A 201 -17.22 -2.20 -11.11
C VAL A 201 -18.34 -1.21 -10.87
#